data_AF-A0A537SFL2-F1
#
_entry.id   AF-A0A537SFL2-F1
#
_cell.length_a   1.000
_cell.length_b   1.000
_cell.length_c   1.000
_cell.angle_alpha   90.00
_cell.angle_beta   90.00
_cell.angle_gamma   90.00
#
_symmetry.space_group_name_H-M   'P 1'
#
loop_
_entity.id
_entity.type
_entity.pdbx_description
1 polymer ?
#
loop_
_entity_poly.entity_id
_entity_poly.type
_entity_poly.pdbx_seq_one_letter_code
_entity_poly.pdbx_strand_id
1 'polypeptide(L)'
;MRTIVEDPAQRRFQSGLSRRLPARRPGAARVGGDAQGGGVSAVAEDRPLDVSSSSRGALLWGPLTAFALAVAAAAAAIDQAAKLWLLFSLDLPARGIVRLTPFLDLVLTWNTGISYGLFRQEGPLGQAALLALKAIAVALLWIWLARTSSRLAAVSLGLIIGGAVGNAIDRFAYGAVADFVLFHVTTADFSFNWYVFNLADVAIVAGVIGLLFETLLGPRAAKAP
;
A
#
# COMPACT_ATOMS: atom_id res chain seq x y z
N MET A 1 41.54 31.65 26.23
CA MET A 1 42.64 31.58 25.25
C MET A 1 42.37 30.45 24.25
N ARG A 2 41.58 30.73 23.20
CA ARG A 2 41.77 30.30 21.81
C ARG A 2 40.69 30.98 20.98
N THR A 3 41.17 31.62 19.93
CA THR A 3 40.55 32.72 19.21
C THR A 3 39.72 32.19 18.05
N ILE A 4 38.63 32.91 17.81
CA ILE A 4 37.76 32.88 16.64
C ILE A 4 38.58 33.06 15.36
N VAL A 5 38.28 32.28 14.31
CA VAL A 5 38.52 32.69 12.92
C VAL A 5 37.26 32.31 12.12
N GLU A 6 36.40 33.31 11.94
CA GLU A 6 35.24 33.30 11.04
C GLU A 6 35.71 33.56 9.60
N ASP A 7 35.04 32.89 8.64
CA ASP A 7 35.30 32.94 7.20
C ASP A 7 34.77 34.26 6.56
N PRO A 8 35.59 35.02 5.82
CA PRO A 8 35.32 36.39 5.35
C PRO A 8 34.41 36.58 4.11
N ALA A 9 33.54 35.64 3.73
CA ALA A 9 32.75 35.74 2.49
C ALA A 9 31.42 36.55 2.56
N GLN A 10 31.06 37.16 3.69
CA GLN A 10 29.76 37.85 3.86
C GLN A 10 29.78 39.39 3.89
N ARG A 11 30.80 40.04 3.32
CA ARG A 11 30.80 41.52 3.21
C ARG A 11 31.23 41.98 1.82
N ARG A 12 30.26 42.12 0.91
CA ARG A 12 30.33 43.08 -0.20
C ARG A 12 28.93 43.25 -0.80
N PHE A 13 28.55 44.51 -1.00
CA PHE A 13 27.34 45.02 -1.65
C PHE A 13 26.07 45.16 -0.80
N GLN A 14 26.18 45.99 0.24
CA GLN A 14 25.20 47.07 0.38
C GLN A 14 25.72 48.35 -0.30
N SER A 15 24.78 49.11 -0.86
CA SER A 15 24.82 50.55 -1.21
C SER A 15 24.86 50.88 -2.70
N GLY A 16 23.82 51.59 -3.15
CA GLY A 16 23.85 52.38 -4.36
C GLY A 16 22.51 52.49 -5.10
N LEU A 17 21.86 53.64 -4.94
CA LEU A 17 21.07 54.36 -5.95
C LEU A 17 19.55 54.17 -5.99
N SER A 18 18.92 54.99 -5.16
CA SER A 18 17.70 55.76 -5.40
C SER A 18 17.46 56.13 -6.87
N ARG A 19 16.27 55.79 -7.42
CA ARG A 19 15.66 56.54 -8.54
C ARG A 19 14.12 56.53 -8.45
N ARG A 20 13.63 57.69 -7.97
CA ARG A 20 12.47 58.50 -8.41
C ARG A 20 11.27 57.83 -9.10
N LEU A 21 10.10 58.07 -8.50
CA LEU A 21 8.73 58.01 -9.05
C LEU A 21 8.56 58.82 -10.35
N PRO A 22 7.46 58.58 -11.08
CA PRO A 22 6.50 59.67 -11.27
C PRO A 22 5.07 59.31 -10.87
N ALA A 23 4.36 60.34 -10.42
CA ALA A 23 2.94 60.38 -10.13
C ALA A 23 2.09 60.40 -11.40
N ARG A 24 0.88 59.83 -11.33
CA ARG A 24 -0.28 60.38 -12.06
C ARG A 24 -1.53 60.25 -11.20
N ARG A 25 -2.27 61.35 -11.13
CA ARG A 25 -3.40 61.66 -10.24
C ARG A 25 -4.66 61.87 -11.14
N PRO A 26 -5.84 62.29 -10.63
CA PRO A 26 -7.14 61.61 -10.78
C PRO A 26 -8.17 62.37 -11.64
N GLY A 27 -9.39 61.81 -11.81
CA GLY A 27 -10.61 62.51 -12.25
C GLY A 27 -11.75 61.52 -12.52
N ALA A 28 -12.78 61.43 -11.66
CA ALA A 28 -14.03 62.21 -11.63
C ALA A 28 -15.15 61.51 -12.44
N ALA A 29 -16.15 60.85 -11.82
CA ALA A 29 -17.42 61.38 -11.26
C ALA A 29 -18.35 61.93 -12.37
N ARG A 30 -19.59 61.44 -12.59
CA ARG A 30 -20.84 61.64 -11.82
C ARG A 30 -22.00 60.91 -12.56
N VAL A 31 -22.94 60.19 -11.92
CA VAL A 31 -24.21 60.58 -11.22
C VAL A 31 -25.46 60.73 -12.11
N GLY A 32 -26.55 60.08 -11.67
CA GLY A 32 -27.99 60.28 -11.99
C GLY A 32 -28.68 58.95 -12.33
N GLY A 33 -29.52 58.29 -11.51
CA GLY A 33 -30.74 58.74 -10.77
C GLY A 33 -31.96 58.42 -11.66
N ASP A 34 -33.10 57.85 -11.28
CA ASP A 34 -33.76 57.44 -10.03
C ASP A 34 -35.03 56.62 -10.41
N ALA A 35 -35.75 56.13 -9.38
CA ALA A 35 -37.15 55.64 -9.31
C ALA A 35 -37.33 54.10 -9.32
N GLN A 36 -37.52 53.45 -8.17
CA GLN A 36 -38.71 53.38 -7.27
C GLN A 36 -39.86 52.47 -7.76
N GLY A 37 -40.26 51.55 -6.87
CA GLY A 37 -41.39 50.63 -6.96
C GLY A 37 -40.91 49.21 -6.64
N GLY A 38 -41.02 48.64 -5.45
CA GLY A 38 -42.19 48.56 -4.57
C GLY A 38 -42.70 47.11 -4.62
N GLY A 39 -42.52 46.33 -3.57
CA GLY A 39 -43.05 44.95 -3.54
C GLY A 39 -42.36 44.02 -2.55
N VAL A 40 -42.84 44.04 -1.31
CA VAL A 40 -42.54 43.09 -0.24
C VAL A 40 -43.18 41.73 -0.59
N SER A 41 -42.41 40.66 -0.58
CA SER A 41 -42.84 39.34 -0.10
C SER A 41 -41.62 38.44 0.10
N ALA A 42 -41.21 38.39 1.37
CA ALA A 42 -40.37 37.34 1.88
C ALA A 42 -41.17 36.03 1.84
N VAL A 43 -40.79 35.14 0.93
CA VAL A 43 -41.07 33.71 1.05
C VAL A 43 -39.70 33.05 1.17
N ALA A 44 -39.25 32.94 2.41
CA ALA A 44 -38.16 32.03 2.75
C ALA A 44 -38.71 30.61 2.55
N GLU A 45 -38.47 30.03 1.38
CA GLU A 45 -38.53 28.58 1.24
C GLU A 45 -37.41 28.01 2.13
N ASP A 46 -37.83 27.47 3.27
CA ASP A 46 -37.05 26.50 4.05
C ASP A 46 -36.74 25.32 3.12
N ARG A 47 -35.63 25.41 2.39
CA ARG A 47 -34.99 24.23 1.82
C ARG A 47 -34.39 23.48 3.01
N PRO A 48 -34.90 22.29 3.38
CA PRO A 48 -34.18 21.47 4.34
C PRO A 48 -32.80 21.21 3.73
N LEU A 49 -31.76 21.63 4.45
CA LEU A 49 -30.40 21.25 4.15
C LEU A 49 -30.32 19.73 4.35
N ASP A 50 -30.59 18.98 3.29
CA ASP A 50 -30.22 17.58 3.18
C ASP A 50 -28.69 17.53 3.08
N VAL A 51 -28.03 17.75 4.22
CA VAL A 51 -26.62 17.42 4.41
C VAL A 51 -26.58 15.93 4.64
N SER A 52 -26.83 15.21 3.55
CA SER A 52 -26.78 13.76 3.46
C SER A 52 -25.51 13.24 4.13
N SER A 53 -25.71 12.28 5.02
CA SER A 53 -24.75 11.61 5.88
C SER A 53 -23.83 10.62 5.12
N SER A 54 -23.27 11.02 3.98
CA SER A 54 -22.53 10.13 3.07
C SER A 54 -21.00 10.25 3.11
N SER A 55 -20.41 10.88 4.12
CA SER A 55 -18.94 11.08 4.15
C SER A 55 -18.13 9.95 4.78
N ARG A 56 -18.75 8.90 5.33
CA ARG A 56 -18.01 7.76 5.92
C ARG A 56 -17.63 6.67 4.92
N GLY A 57 -18.44 6.48 3.87
CA GLY A 57 -18.15 5.49 2.81
C GLY A 57 -16.96 5.86 1.94
N ALA A 58 -16.71 7.16 1.75
CA ALA A 58 -15.63 7.68 0.92
C ALA A 58 -14.21 7.46 1.49
N LEU A 59 -14.08 7.13 2.78
CA LEU A 59 -12.76 6.99 3.41
C LEU A 59 -12.13 5.60 3.22
N LEU A 60 -12.96 4.56 3.05
CA LEU A 60 -12.51 3.16 2.96
C LEU A 60 -12.64 2.55 1.57
N TRP A 61 -13.25 3.30 0.63
CA TRP A 61 -13.50 2.86 -0.74
C TRP A 61 -13.00 3.93 -1.71
N GLY A 62 -12.02 3.55 -2.53
CA GLY A 62 -11.42 4.37 -3.58
C GLY A 62 -11.83 3.91 -4.98
N PRO A 63 -11.40 4.65 -6.01
CA PRO A 63 -11.79 4.40 -7.40
C PRO A 63 -11.33 3.02 -7.92
N LEU A 64 -10.25 2.47 -7.37
CA LEU A 64 -9.67 1.19 -7.78
C LEU A 64 -9.89 0.06 -6.77
N THR A 65 -10.64 0.31 -5.68
CA THR A 65 -10.82 -0.69 -4.61
C THR A 65 -11.48 -1.97 -5.12
N ALA A 66 -12.54 -1.88 -5.92
CA ALA A 66 -13.20 -3.06 -6.48
C ALA A 66 -12.26 -3.88 -7.40
N PHE A 67 -11.44 -3.18 -8.19
CA PHE A 67 -10.45 -3.83 -9.06
C PHE A 67 -9.38 -4.55 -8.24
N ALA A 68 -8.81 -3.89 -7.23
CA ALA A 68 -7.83 -4.50 -6.35
C ALA A 68 -8.41 -5.67 -5.52
N LEU A 69 -9.68 -5.59 -5.11
CA LEU A 69 -10.38 -6.70 -4.47
C LEU A 69 -10.50 -7.91 -5.40
N ALA A 70 -10.80 -7.69 -6.68
CA ALA A 70 -10.81 -8.78 -7.66
C ALA A 70 -9.43 -9.42 -7.81
N VAL A 71 -8.36 -8.62 -7.83
CA VAL A 71 -6.97 -9.13 -7.82
C VAL A 71 -6.67 -9.92 -6.54
N ALA A 72 -7.07 -9.40 -5.38
CA ALA A 72 -6.88 -10.07 -4.10
C ALA A 72 -7.63 -11.40 -4.03
N ALA A 73 -8.88 -11.42 -4.47
CA ALA A 73 -9.70 -12.63 -4.54
C ALA A 73 -9.10 -13.66 -5.49
N ALA A 74 -8.63 -13.25 -6.66
CA ALA A 74 -7.96 -14.15 -7.60
C ALA A 74 -6.68 -14.74 -7.01
N ALA A 75 -5.82 -13.92 -6.40
CA ALA A 75 -4.58 -14.39 -5.77
C ALA A 75 -4.85 -15.40 -4.64
N ALA A 76 -5.81 -15.08 -3.75
CA ALA A 76 -6.21 -15.98 -2.68
C ALA A 76 -6.82 -17.28 -3.21
N ALA A 77 -7.67 -17.20 -4.24
CA ALA A 77 -8.30 -18.39 -4.84
C ALA A 77 -7.27 -19.30 -5.51
N ILE A 78 -6.29 -18.74 -6.23
CA ILE A 78 -5.21 -19.51 -6.85
C ILE A 78 -4.36 -20.21 -5.79
N ASP A 79 -3.99 -19.51 -4.72
CA ASP A 79 -3.24 -20.10 -3.60
C ASP A 79 -4.00 -21.24 -2.94
N GLN A 80 -5.27 -21.01 -2.57
CA GLN A 80 -6.10 -22.03 -1.93
C GLN A 80 -6.36 -23.22 -2.85
N ALA A 81 -6.63 -22.99 -4.14
CA ALA A 81 -6.81 -24.08 -5.11
C ALA A 81 -5.54 -24.95 -5.21
N ALA A 82 -4.35 -24.33 -5.26
CA ALA A 82 -3.10 -25.07 -5.28
C ALA A 82 -2.89 -25.90 -3.99
N LYS A 83 -3.14 -25.32 -2.82
CA LYS A 83 -3.02 -26.01 -1.53
C LYS A 83 -3.98 -27.18 -1.42
N LEU A 84 -5.26 -26.97 -1.74
CA LEU A 84 -6.28 -28.02 -1.71
C LEU A 84 -5.98 -29.14 -2.71
N TRP A 85 -5.51 -28.79 -3.91
CA TRP A 85 -5.08 -29.77 -4.89
C TRP A 85 -3.92 -30.61 -4.37
N LEU A 86 -2.89 -29.99 -3.78
CA LEU A 86 -1.72 -30.70 -3.24
C LEU A 86 -2.08 -31.57 -2.03
N LEU A 87 -2.94 -31.09 -1.13
CA LEU A 87 -3.32 -31.80 0.08
C LEU A 87 -4.25 -32.99 -0.22
N PHE A 88 -5.22 -32.84 -1.12
CA PHE A 88 -6.32 -33.81 -1.25
C PHE A 88 -6.36 -34.55 -2.59
N SER A 89 -5.88 -33.94 -3.68
CA SER A 89 -5.90 -34.59 -5.00
C SER A 89 -4.56 -35.27 -5.30
N LEU A 90 -3.45 -34.55 -5.12
CA LEU A 90 -2.12 -35.13 -5.25
C LEU A 90 -1.78 -36.00 -4.04
N ASP A 91 -2.34 -35.71 -2.88
CA ASP A 91 -2.02 -36.38 -1.61
C ASP A 91 -0.52 -36.29 -1.28
N LEU A 92 0.00 -35.06 -1.36
CA LEU A 92 1.39 -34.75 -1.01
C LEU A 92 1.79 -35.21 0.41
N PRO A 93 0.92 -35.16 1.44
CA PRO A 93 1.23 -35.73 2.76
C PRO A 93 1.65 -37.21 2.70
N ALA A 94 0.97 -38.03 1.90
CA ALA A 94 1.29 -39.45 1.77
C ALA A 94 2.47 -39.72 0.82
N ARG A 95 2.66 -38.88 -0.21
CA ARG A 95 3.73 -39.06 -1.20
C ARG A 95 5.09 -38.57 -0.74
N GLY A 96 5.15 -37.63 0.20
CA GLY A 96 6.39 -36.98 0.59
C GLY A 96 6.89 -36.02 -0.50
N ILE A 97 8.16 -36.15 -0.90
CA ILE A 97 8.78 -35.23 -1.87
C ILE A 97 8.43 -35.66 -3.31
N VAL A 98 7.82 -34.75 -4.07
CA VAL A 98 7.55 -34.93 -5.51
C VAL A 98 8.51 -34.03 -6.31
N ARG A 99 9.48 -34.65 -6.99
CA ARG A 99 10.47 -33.93 -7.81
C ARG A 99 9.83 -33.46 -9.12
N LEU A 100 9.84 -32.15 -9.38
CA LEU A 100 9.31 -31.59 -10.63
C LEU A 100 10.42 -31.35 -11.66
N THR A 101 11.53 -30.75 -11.22
CA THR A 101 12.70 -30.49 -12.05
C THR A 101 13.98 -30.74 -11.23
N PRO A 102 15.19 -30.72 -11.85
CA PRO A 102 16.44 -30.88 -11.10
C PRO A 102 16.70 -29.83 -10.01
N PHE A 103 15.92 -28.74 -9.98
CA PHE A 103 16.08 -27.63 -9.04
C PHE A 103 14.78 -27.22 -8.36
N LEU A 104 13.68 -27.95 -8.58
CA LEU A 104 12.36 -27.63 -8.04
C LEU A 104 11.63 -28.91 -7.62
N ASP A 105 11.29 -28.96 -6.33
CA ASP A 105 10.51 -30.03 -5.73
C ASP A 105 9.23 -29.48 -5.11
N LEU A 106 8.21 -30.34 -5.03
CA LEU A 106 7.05 -30.13 -4.17
C LEU A 106 7.24 -30.92 -2.88
N VAL A 107 7.15 -30.23 -1.75
CA VAL A 107 7.32 -30.82 -0.41
C VAL A 107 6.39 -30.15 0.58
N LEU A 108 5.55 -30.91 1.29
CA LEU A 108 4.65 -30.30 2.27
C LEU A 108 5.39 -29.91 3.56
N THR A 109 5.37 -28.63 3.91
CA THR A 109 5.86 -28.09 5.18
C THR A 109 4.75 -27.30 5.87
N TRP A 110 4.49 -27.59 7.14
CA TRP A 110 3.54 -26.84 7.96
C TRP A 110 4.24 -25.72 8.71
N ASN A 111 4.01 -24.50 8.28
CA ASN A 111 4.65 -23.32 8.83
C ASN A 111 3.74 -22.63 9.86
N THR A 112 4.05 -22.83 11.14
CA THR A 112 3.38 -22.17 12.27
C THR A 112 3.83 -20.71 12.45
N GLY A 113 4.75 -20.22 11.60
CA GLY A 113 5.56 -19.05 11.88
C GLY A 113 5.78 -18.00 10.83
N ILE A 114 6.72 -17.11 11.17
CA ILE A 114 7.48 -16.28 10.25
C ILE A 114 8.90 -16.83 10.33
N SER A 115 9.43 -17.32 9.21
CA SER A 115 10.84 -17.71 9.08
C SER A 115 11.72 -16.54 9.54
N TYR A 116 12.82 -16.81 10.25
CA TYR A 116 13.82 -15.87 10.83
C TYR A 116 13.86 -15.70 12.36
N GLY A 117 12.97 -16.28 13.16
CA GLY A 117 13.07 -16.17 14.63
C GLY A 117 12.98 -14.74 15.19
N LEU A 118 12.69 -13.75 14.33
CA LEU A 118 12.23 -12.43 14.73
C LEU A 118 10.86 -12.64 15.37
N PHE A 119 10.78 -12.39 16.68
CA PHE A 119 9.71 -12.78 17.58
C PHE A 119 9.74 -14.29 17.89
N ARG A 120 10.27 -14.64 19.08
CA ARG A 120 10.11 -15.98 19.64
C ARG A 120 8.62 -16.31 19.64
N GLN A 121 8.24 -17.26 18.79
CA GLN A 121 6.90 -17.80 18.72
C GLN A 121 6.64 -18.86 19.78
N GLU A 122 7.56 -19.02 20.72
CA GLU A 122 7.41 -19.94 21.84
C GLU A 122 6.29 -19.42 22.75
N GLY A 123 5.08 -19.91 22.49
CA GLY A 123 3.89 -19.69 23.28
C GLY A 123 2.82 -18.81 22.62
N PRO A 124 1.59 -18.82 23.20
CA PRO A 124 0.42 -18.13 22.65
C PRO A 124 0.62 -16.63 22.42
N LEU A 125 1.44 -15.97 23.27
CA LEU A 125 1.68 -14.54 23.21
C LEU A 125 2.44 -14.13 21.93
N GLY A 126 3.48 -14.89 21.55
CA GLY A 126 4.27 -14.60 20.34
C GLY A 126 3.44 -14.76 19.07
N GLN A 127 2.58 -15.79 19.03
CA GLN A 127 1.65 -16.01 17.92
C GLN A 127 0.61 -14.88 17.80
N ALA A 128 0.03 -14.46 18.93
CA ALA A 128 -0.93 -13.34 18.96
C ALA A 128 -0.30 -12.01 18.51
N ALA A 129 0.94 -11.72 18.95
CA ALA A 129 1.67 -10.52 18.54
C ALA A 129 1.94 -10.48 17.03
N LEU A 130 2.36 -11.60 16.45
CA LEU A 130 2.58 -11.71 15.01
C LEU A 130 1.28 -11.59 14.21
N LEU A 131 0.19 -12.18 14.70
CA LEU A 131 -1.13 -12.03 14.08
C LEU A 131 -1.58 -10.57 14.10
N ALA A 132 -1.42 -9.89 15.24
CA ALA A 132 -1.75 -8.47 15.37
C ALA A 132 -0.91 -7.61 14.41
N LEU A 133 0.40 -7.85 14.32
CA LEU A 133 1.28 -7.14 13.39
C LEU A 133 0.82 -7.33 11.93
N LYS A 134 0.50 -8.56 11.51
CA LYS A 134 -0.01 -8.85 10.17
C LYS A 134 -1.34 -8.14 9.92
N ALA A 135 -2.26 -8.16 10.88
CA ALA A 135 -3.55 -7.48 10.77
C ALA A 135 -3.39 -5.96 10.61
N ILE A 136 -2.49 -5.35 11.40
CA ILE A 136 -2.17 -3.92 11.28
C ILE A 136 -1.58 -3.61 9.91
N ALA A 137 -0.63 -4.42 9.43
CA ALA A 137 -0.02 -4.22 8.11
C ALA A 137 -1.08 -4.27 7.00
N VAL A 138 -1.97 -5.28 7.01
CA VAL A 138 -3.07 -5.39 6.03
C VAL A 138 -4.01 -4.19 6.12
N ALA A 139 -4.34 -3.71 7.32
CA ALA A 139 -5.20 -2.54 7.50
C ALA A 139 -4.56 -1.26 6.93
N LEU A 140 -3.25 -1.05 7.14
CA LEU A 140 -2.52 0.09 6.57
C LEU A 140 -2.46 0.01 5.04
N LEU A 141 -2.21 -1.18 4.48
CA LEU A 141 -2.22 -1.40 3.03
C LEU A 141 -3.62 -1.19 2.43
N TRP A 142 -4.67 -1.56 3.16
CA TRP A 142 -6.06 -1.29 2.76
C TRP A 142 -6.35 0.21 2.73
N ILE A 143 -5.93 0.96 3.75
CA ILE A 143 -6.10 2.42 3.80
C ILE A 143 -5.35 3.07 2.63
N TRP A 144 -4.16 2.58 2.29
CA TRP A 144 -3.43 3.06 1.12
C TRP A 144 -4.18 2.73 -0.18
N LEU A 145 -4.71 1.51 -0.30
CA LEU A 145 -5.49 1.10 -1.47
C LEU A 145 -6.74 1.97 -1.66
N ALA A 146 -7.45 2.30 -0.58
CA ALA A 146 -8.62 3.17 -0.64
C ALA A 146 -8.30 4.58 -1.17
N ARG A 147 -7.03 4.98 -1.19
CA ARG A 147 -6.58 6.32 -1.58
C ARG A 147 -5.79 6.35 -2.88
N THR A 148 -5.43 5.20 -3.45
CA THR A 148 -4.63 5.15 -4.67
C THR A 148 -5.47 5.29 -5.94
N SER A 149 -4.96 6.07 -6.89
CA SER A 149 -5.49 6.17 -8.25
C SER A 149 -4.62 5.45 -9.28
N SER A 150 -3.51 4.84 -8.85
CA SER A 150 -2.62 4.10 -9.73
C SER A 150 -3.06 2.65 -9.86
N ARG A 151 -3.19 2.18 -11.11
CA ARG A 151 -3.52 0.79 -11.41
C ARG A 151 -2.40 -0.17 -10.97
N LEU A 152 -1.14 0.25 -11.08
CA LEU A 152 0.00 -0.56 -10.64
C LEU A 152 -0.02 -0.71 -9.11
N ALA A 153 -0.22 0.37 -8.36
CA ALA A 153 -0.41 0.31 -6.92
C ALA A 153 -1.61 -0.58 -6.55
N ALA A 154 -2.74 -0.43 -7.25
CA ALA A 154 -3.94 -1.21 -6.96
C ALA A 154 -3.73 -2.72 -7.18
N VAL A 155 -3.09 -3.13 -8.30
CA VAL A 155 -2.71 -4.54 -8.52
C VAL A 155 -1.77 -5.00 -7.41
N SER A 156 -0.74 -4.21 -7.10
CA SER A 156 0.29 -4.58 -6.13
C SER A 156 -0.27 -4.75 -4.72
N LEU A 157 -1.11 -3.82 -4.26
CA LEU A 157 -1.82 -3.89 -2.99
C LEU A 157 -2.81 -5.06 -2.97
N GLY A 158 -3.54 -5.28 -4.07
CA GLY A 158 -4.42 -6.43 -4.25
C GLY A 158 -3.68 -7.76 -4.08
N LEU A 159 -2.51 -7.91 -4.71
CA LEU A 159 -1.67 -9.12 -4.58
C LEU A 159 -1.20 -9.35 -3.13
N ILE A 160 -0.71 -8.30 -2.45
CA ILE A 160 -0.26 -8.40 -1.07
C ILE A 160 -1.41 -8.78 -0.13
N ILE A 161 -2.55 -8.11 -0.27
CA ILE A 161 -3.75 -8.38 0.54
C ILE A 161 -4.26 -9.80 0.26
N GLY A 162 -4.35 -10.20 -1.02
CA GLY A 162 -4.78 -11.54 -1.42
C GLY A 162 -3.88 -12.65 -0.87
N GLY A 163 -2.56 -12.49 -0.98
CA GLY A 163 -1.61 -13.45 -0.40
C GLY A 163 -1.70 -13.50 1.13
N ALA A 164 -1.84 -12.35 1.80
CA ALA A 164 -2.04 -12.30 3.25
C ALA A 164 -3.32 -13.02 3.68
N VAL A 165 -4.42 -12.86 2.93
CA VAL A 165 -5.68 -13.56 3.17
C VAL A 165 -5.55 -15.07 2.95
N GLY A 166 -4.92 -15.52 1.86
CA GLY A 166 -4.67 -16.95 1.61
C GLY A 166 -3.92 -17.62 2.77
N ASN A 167 -2.84 -16.97 3.24
CA ASN A 167 -2.08 -17.44 4.40
C ASN A 167 -2.82 -17.31 5.75
N ALA A 168 -3.86 -16.48 5.83
CA ALA A 168 -4.71 -16.37 7.01
C ALA A 168 -5.78 -17.48 7.05
N ILE A 169 -6.34 -17.84 5.88
CA ILE A 169 -7.28 -18.95 5.72
C ILE A 169 -6.66 -20.25 6.25
N ASP A 170 -5.43 -20.57 5.84
CA ASP A 170 -4.74 -21.77 6.32
C ASP A 170 -4.56 -21.78 7.83
N ARG A 171 -4.14 -20.65 8.41
CA ARG A 171 -3.92 -20.54 9.86
C ARG A 171 -5.22 -20.73 10.63
N PHE A 172 -6.33 -20.24 10.09
CA PHE A 172 -7.65 -20.44 10.68
C PHE A 172 -8.11 -21.90 10.56
N ALA A 173 -7.90 -22.53 9.40
CA ALA A 173 -8.37 -23.89 9.12
C ALA A 173 -7.49 -24.98 9.76
N TYR A 174 -6.17 -24.78 9.80
CA TYR A 174 -5.18 -25.81 10.13
C TYR A 174 -4.21 -25.41 11.25
N GLY A 175 -4.25 -24.16 11.74
CA GLY A 175 -3.32 -23.67 12.76
C GLY A 175 -1.90 -23.36 12.24
N ALA A 176 -1.62 -23.66 10.97
CA ALA A 176 -0.35 -23.43 10.29
C ALA A 176 -0.59 -23.12 8.81
N VAL A 177 0.41 -22.60 8.12
CA VAL A 177 0.38 -22.38 6.66
C VAL A 177 0.96 -23.60 5.95
N ALA A 178 0.32 -24.02 4.86
CA ALA A 178 0.85 -25.07 4.00
C ALA A 178 1.84 -24.47 2.97
N ASP A 179 3.13 -24.68 3.18
CA ASP A 179 4.19 -24.34 2.24
C ASP A 179 4.54 -25.59 1.41
N PHE A 180 4.78 -25.42 0.11
CA PHE A 180 4.90 -26.57 -0.79
C PHE A 180 5.93 -26.48 -1.91
N VAL A 181 6.45 -25.30 -2.24
CA VAL A 181 7.43 -25.12 -3.32
C VAL A 181 8.83 -25.02 -2.72
N LEU A 182 9.73 -25.91 -3.14
CA LEU A 182 11.14 -25.89 -2.73
C LEU A 182 12.04 -25.74 -3.96
N PHE A 183 12.77 -24.62 -4.04
CA PHE A 183 13.90 -24.50 -4.95
C PHE A 183 15.17 -25.04 -4.30
N HIS A 184 15.96 -25.80 -5.04
CA HIS A 184 17.24 -26.31 -4.59
C HIS A 184 18.26 -26.33 -5.72
N VAL A 185 19.53 -26.29 -5.35
CA VAL A 185 20.65 -26.49 -6.28
C VAL A 185 21.59 -27.48 -5.63
N THR A 186 21.76 -28.64 -6.26
CA THR A 186 22.69 -29.67 -5.81
C THR A 186 23.68 -30.00 -6.93
N THR A 187 24.97 -29.84 -6.66
CA THR A 187 26.09 -30.25 -7.49
C THR A 187 26.97 -31.26 -6.72
N ALA A 188 28.10 -31.68 -7.30
CA ALA A 188 28.98 -32.67 -6.67
C ALA A 188 29.52 -32.23 -5.29
N ASP A 189 29.83 -30.94 -5.15
CA ASP A 189 30.51 -30.40 -3.95
C ASP A 189 29.65 -29.38 -3.17
N PHE A 190 28.44 -29.08 -3.65
CA PHE A 190 27.59 -28.06 -3.07
C PHE A 190 26.12 -28.46 -3.09
N SER A 191 25.43 -28.29 -1.97
CA SER A 191 23.97 -28.41 -1.91
C SER A 191 23.40 -27.22 -1.16
N PHE A 192 22.39 -26.60 -1.77
CA PHE A 192 21.68 -25.47 -1.21
C PHE A 192 20.19 -25.64 -1.44
N ASN A 193 19.43 -25.40 -0.39
CA ASN A 193 17.97 -25.44 -0.39
C ASN A 193 17.47 -24.05 -0.04
N TRP A 194 16.60 -23.51 -0.87
CA TRP A 194 15.85 -22.30 -0.55
C TRP A 194 14.81 -22.61 0.53
N TYR A 195 14.18 -21.58 1.08
CA TYR A 195 13.04 -21.80 1.97
C TYR A 195 11.87 -22.38 1.19
N VAL A 196 11.05 -23.21 1.85
CA VAL A 196 9.79 -23.70 1.27
C VAL A 196 8.76 -22.56 1.34
N PHE A 197 8.03 -22.32 0.26
CA PHE A 197 7.04 -21.24 0.17
C PHE A 197 5.79 -21.68 -0.58
N ASN A 198 4.79 -20.80 -0.65
CA ASN A 198 3.55 -21.02 -1.37
C ASN A 198 3.22 -19.89 -2.36
N LEU A 199 2.11 -20.01 -3.08
CA LEU A 199 1.70 -19.00 -4.06
C LEU A 199 1.25 -17.69 -3.42
N ALA A 200 0.71 -17.71 -2.20
CA ALA A 200 0.46 -16.49 -1.43
C ALA A 200 1.74 -15.69 -1.16
N ASP A 201 2.86 -16.34 -0.84
CA ASP A 201 4.15 -15.65 -0.65
C ASP A 201 4.66 -15.05 -1.96
N VAL A 202 4.52 -15.78 -3.07
CA VAL A 202 4.85 -15.26 -4.42
C VAL A 202 4.02 -14.01 -4.74
N ALA A 203 2.72 -14.02 -4.44
CA ALA A 203 1.85 -12.85 -4.64
C ALA A 203 2.29 -11.66 -3.80
N ILE A 204 2.63 -11.87 -2.52
CA ILE A 204 3.15 -10.81 -1.64
C ILE A 204 4.45 -10.23 -2.19
N VAL A 205 5.42 -11.07 -2.56
CA VAL A 205 6.70 -10.61 -3.12
C VAL A 205 6.50 -9.84 -4.42
N ALA A 206 5.66 -10.35 -5.34
CA ALA A 206 5.34 -9.67 -6.59
C ALA A 206 4.68 -8.30 -6.36
N GLY A 207 3.74 -8.21 -5.42
CA GLY A 207 3.12 -6.94 -5.06
C GLY A 207 4.11 -5.95 -4.42
N VAL A 208 4.99 -6.41 -3.53
CA VAL A 208 6.05 -5.55 -2.96
C VAL A 208 6.97 -5.03 -4.06
N ILE A 209 7.40 -5.89 -4.99
CA ILE A 209 8.21 -5.47 -6.15
C ILE A 209 7.46 -4.43 -6.99
N GLY A 210 6.16 -4.61 -7.23
CA GLY A 210 5.34 -3.63 -7.97
C GLY A 210 5.28 -2.25 -7.30
N LEU A 211 5.10 -2.21 -5.97
CA LEU A 211 5.11 -0.95 -5.21
C LEU A 211 6.47 -0.27 -5.21
N LEU A 212 7.55 -1.06 -5.07
CA LEU A 212 8.91 -0.53 -5.14
C LEU A 212 9.22 0.03 -6.53
N PHE A 213 8.84 -0.70 -7.58
CA PHE A 213 9.00 -0.26 -8.96
C PHE A 213 8.30 1.08 -9.20
N GLU A 214 7.05 1.21 -8.74
CA GLU A 214 6.29 2.45 -8.86
C GLU A 214 6.92 3.61 -8.08
N THR A 215 7.41 3.34 -6.87
CA THR A 215 8.01 4.38 -6.01
C THR A 215 9.36 4.87 -6.55
N LEU A 216 10.15 3.97 -7.13
CA LEU A 216 11.51 4.27 -7.60
C LEU A 216 11.54 4.84 -9.01
N LEU A 217 10.63 4.39 -9.89
CA LEU A 217 10.64 4.71 -11.32
C LEU A 217 9.41 5.50 -11.78
N GLY A 218 8.41 5.68 -10.91
CA GLY A 218 7.24 6.51 -11.20
C GLY A 218 7.64 7.97 -11.41
N PRO A 219 6.88 8.74 -12.23
CA PRO A 219 7.12 10.16 -12.41
C PRO A 219 7.11 10.84 -11.04
N ARG A 220 8.25 11.38 -10.61
CA ARG A 220 8.29 12.25 -9.43
C ARG A 220 7.33 13.39 -9.72
N ALA A 221 6.27 13.52 -8.93
CA ALA A 221 5.39 14.67 -8.98
C ALA A 221 6.29 15.90 -8.98
N ALA A 222 6.31 16.63 -10.10
CA ALA A 222 7.10 17.84 -10.23
C ALA A 222 6.71 18.74 -9.07
N LYS A 223 7.67 19.03 -8.20
CA LYS A 223 7.46 19.91 -7.06
C LYS A 223 6.94 21.22 -7.63
N ALA A 224 5.67 21.56 -7.34
CA ALA A 224 5.10 22.82 -7.79
C ALA A 224 5.96 23.97 -7.23
N PRO A 225 6.28 24.98 -8.06
CA PRO A 225 7.13 26.11 -7.66
C PRO A 225 6.52 26.95 -6.54
#